data_AF-A0A224Y0Q3-F1
#
_entry.id   AF-A0A224Y0Q3-F1
#
_cell.length_a   1.000
_cell.length_b   1.000
_cell.length_c   1.000
_cell.angle_alpha   90.00
_cell.angle_beta   90.00
_cell.angle_gamma   90.00
#
_symmetry.space_group_name_H-M   'P 1'
#
loop_
_entity.id
_entity.type
_entity.pdbx_description
1 polymer ?
#
loop_
_entity_poly.entity_id
_entity_poly.type
_entity_poly.pdbx_seq_one_letter_code
_entity_poly.pdbx_strand_id
1 'polypeptide(L)'
;MRIFIQTFAVAFVLTSDYCASQRHQPWSCDVALNPNSRRYNCYYRCYSTSQGWINGTHKDGMPCMLWRNPMRRAQCLRGVCVSEDTGPSANTTDRPPQFVSCDGEYRGKGYAPNCRYTCTLPNGRRKLTNYALGTPCMPLNENGQRAGNAGICYFGKCHPYDQLERRFPNITKKVHPAVYRKCPLKENYAKIVLWSCIHYCKIQDEWFYGYYGSGTNNACQLFREDNRLGWCCDGSCHLRPHCGQDLEDTNRVGK
;
A
#
# COMPACT_ATOMS: atom_id res chain seq x y z
N MET A 1 -21.92 -51.57 -69.44
CA MET A 1 -23.38 -51.75 -69.61
C MET A 1 -23.96 -52.32 -68.32
N ARG A 2 -24.61 -51.47 -67.51
CA ARG A 2 -25.43 -51.69 -66.29
C ARG A 2 -25.66 -50.28 -65.73
N ILE A 3 -26.62 -49.51 -66.26
CA ILE A 3 -27.99 -49.33 -65.74
C ILE A 3 -28.01 -49.34 -64.21
N PHE A 4 -28.18 -48.18 -63.58
CA PHE A 4 -29.26 -47.90 -62.63
C PHE A 4 -29.42 -46.38 -62.46
N ILE A 5 -30.51 -45.88 -63.02
CA ILE A 5 -31.08 -44.56 -62.79
C ILE A 5 -31.79 -44.64 -61.43
N GLN A 6 -31.44 -43.77 -60.48
CA GLN A 6 -32.37 -43.41 -59.41
C GLN A 6 -32.36 -41.90 -59.18
N THR A 7 -33.53 -41.36 -59.47
CA THR A 7 -34.07 -40.03 -59.21
C THR A 7 -34.39 -39.84 -57.72
N PHE A 8 -34.69 -38.56 -57.38
CA PHE A 8 -35.34 -38.06 -56.15
C PHE A 8 -34.39 -37.78 -54.97
N ALA A 9 -34.46 -36.65 -54.25
CA ALA A 9 -35.30 -35.45 -54.34
C ALA A 9 -34.55 -34.31 -53.61
N VAL A 10 -34.57 -33.10 -54.18
CA VAL A 10 -34.10 -31.90 -53.49
C VAL A 10 -35.20 -31.49 -52.50
N ALA A 11 -35.06 -31.91 -51.25
CA ALA A 11 -35.89 -31.44 -50.15
C ALA A 11 -35.40 -30.04 -49.72
N PHE A 12 -36.01 -28.99 -50.27
CA PHE A 12 -35.98 -27.65 -49.67
C PHE A 12 -36.76 -27.69 -48.36
N VAL A 13 -36.08 -27.98 -47.26
CA VAL A 13 -36.63 -27.78 -45.92
C VAL A 13 -36.51 -26.29 -45.61
N LEU A 14 -37.60 -25.55 -45.87
CA LEU A 14 -37.81 -24.23 -45.29
C LEU A 14 -38.09 -24.41 -43.79
N THR A 15 -37.04 -24.56 -42.98
CA THR A 15 -37.15 -24.32 -41.54
C THR A 15 -37.29 -22.82 -41.34
N SER A 16 -38.53 -22.34 -41.34
CA SER A 16 -38.88 -21.09 -40.70
C SER A 16 -38.61 -21.25 -39.21
N ASP A 17 -37.37 -20.96 -38.80
CA ASP A 17 -37.03 -20.72 -37.40
C ASP A 17 -37.76 -19.44 -36.96
N TYR A 18 -39.03 -19.60 -36.60
CA TYR A 18 -39.70 -18.70 -35.68
C TYR A 18 -39.02 -18.88 -34.32
N CYS A 19 -37.82 -18.32 -34.20
CA CYS A 19 -37.29 -17.86 -32.93
C CYS A 19 -38.26 -16.82 -32.40
N ALA A 20 -39.30 -17.28 -31.70
CA ALA A 20 -39.99 -16.49 -30.71
C ALA A 20 -38.96 -16.17 -29.62
N SER A 21 -38.11 -15.18 -29.92
CA SER A 21 -37.38 -14.43 -28.93
C SER A 21 -38.44 -14.00 -27.92
N GLN A 22 -38.45 -14.67 -26.77
CA GLN A 22 -39.06 -14.13 -25.57
C GLN A 22 -38.30 -12.83 -25.29
N ARG A 23 -38.71 -11.76 -25.99
CA ARG A 23 -38.31 -10.40 -25.67
C ARG A 23 -38.85 -10.19 -24.27
N HIS A 24 -37.99 -10.37 -23.27
CA HIS A 24 -38.25 -9.87 -21.93
C HIS A 24 -38.80 -8.46 -22.11
N GLN A 25 -40.06 -8.26 -21.71
CA GLN A 25 -40.70 -6.97 -21.85
C GLN A 25 -39.76 -5.94 -21.21
N PRO A 26 -39.39 -4.87 -21.94
CA PRO A 26 -38.56 -3.82 -21.37
C PRO A 26 -39.25 -3.32 -20.09
N TRP A 27 -38.51 -3.26 -18.99
CA TRP A 27 -39.04 -2.80 -17.72
C TRP A 27 -39.65 -1.41 -17.89
N SER A 28 -40.98 -1.31 -17.78
CA SER A 28 -41.68 -0.02 -17.75
C SER A 28 -41.15 0.82 -16.59
N CYS A 29 -41.04 2.13 -16.81
CA CYS A 29 -40.68 3.06 -15.76
C CYS A 29 -41.65 3.06 -14.58
N ASP A 30 -42.92 2.69 -14.80
CA ASP A 30 -43.89 2.54 -13.71
C ASP A 30 -43.47 1.45 -12.73
N VAL A 31 -42.89 0.35 -13.24
CA VAL A 31 -42.39 -0.76 -12.42
C VAL A 31 -41.05 -0.40 -11.80
N ALA A 32 -40.13 0.13 -12.61
CA ALA A 32 -38.79 0.47 -12.17
C ALA A 32 -38.80 1.55 -11.08
N LEU A 33 -39.69 2.55 -11.16
CA LEU A 33 -39.79 3.65 -10.20
C LEU A 33 -40.72 3.36 -9.02
N ASN A 34 -41.47 2.25 -9.04
CA ASN A 34 -42.38 1.87 -7.96
C ASN A 34 -41.65 1.67 -6.62
N PRO A 35 -41.99 2.41 -5.55
CA PRO A 35 -41.30 2.32 -4.25
C PRO A 35 -41.34 0.92 -3.61
N ASN A 36 -42.32 0.08 -3.97
CA ASN A 36 -42.47 -1.29 -3.46
C ASN A 36 -41.81 -2.35 -4.33
N SER A 37 -41.17 -1.98 -5.44
CA SER A 37 -40.47 -2.94 -6.29
C SER A 37 -39.23 -3.50 -5.57
N ARG A 38 -39.01 -4.81 -5.68
CA ARG A 38 -37.81 -5.48 -5.18
C ARG A 38 -36.64 -5.18 -6.11
N ARG A 39 -35.63 -4.44 -5.61
CA ARG A 39 -34.49 -4.00 -6.42
C ARG A 39 -33.16 -4.48 -5.82
N TYR A 40 -32.26 -4.94 -6.67
CA TYR A 40 -30.90 -5.33 -6.25
C TYR A 40 -29.88 -4.19 -6.40
N ASN A 41 -30.25 -3.12 -7.10
CA ASN A 41 -29.41 -1.97 -7.37
C ASN A 41 -30.20 -0.67 -7.21
N CYS A 42 -29.47 0.43 -7.01
CA CYS A 42 -30.03 1.78 -6.85
C CYS A 42 -29.95 2.59 -8.16
N TYR A 43 -29.63 1.91 -9.26
CA TYR A 43 -29.60 2.43 -10.62
C TYR A 43 -30.69 1.74 -11.42
N TYR A 44 -31.52 2.52 -12.10
CA TYR A 44 -32.56 1.99 -12.97
C TYR A 44 -32.30 2.34 -14.43
N ARG A 45 -32.77 1.45 -15.29
CA ARG A 45 -32.93 1.67 -16.72
C ARG A 45 -34.30 1.17 -17.10
N CYS A 46 -35.14 2.06 -17.61
CA CYS A 46 -36.52 1.73 -17.92
C CYS A 46 -36.97 2.43 -19.21
N TYR A 47 -38.06 1.95 -19.79
CA TYR A 47 -38.64 2.53 -20.99
C TYR A 47 -39.89 3.34 -20.63
N SER A 48 -39.91 4.60 -21.04
CA SER A 48 -41.05 5.51 -20.96
C SER A 48 -41.63 5.70 -22.36
N THR A 49 -42.96 5.64 -22.49
CA THR A 49 -43.64 5.82 -23.78
C THR A 49 -43.45 7.22 -24.36
N SER A 50 -43.20 8.23 -23.52
CA SER A 50 -43.01 9.63 -23.93
C SER A 50 -41.55 10.00 -24.20
N GLN A 51 -40.59 9.36 -23.53
CA GLN A 51 -39.18 9.76 -23.53
C GLN A 51 -38.23 8.65 -24.04
N GLY A 52 -38.76 7.48 -24.37
CA GLY A 52 -37.95 6.32 -24.74
C GLY A 52 -37.19 5.75 -23.55
N TRP A 53 -35.95 5.30 -23.77
CA TRP A 53 -35.11 4.76 -22.70
C TRP A 53 -34.62 5.86 -21.77
N ILE A 54 -34.98 5.75 -20.50
CA ILE A 54 -34.45 6.60 -19.44
C ILE A 54 -33.63 5.77 -18.46
N ASN A 55 -32.64 6.42 -17.87
CA ASN A 55 -31.78 5.86 -16.86
C ASN A 55 -31.54 6.88 -15.75
N GLY A 56 -31.32 6.39 -14.54
CA GLY A 56 -31.18 7.27 -13.39
C GLY A 56 -30.85 6.51 -12.11
N THR A 57 -30.84 7.25 -11.02
CA THR A 57 -30.63 6.70 -9.68
C THR A 57 -31.87 6.87 -8.83
N HIS A 58 -32.17 5.87 -8.02
CA HIS A 58 -33.23 5.98 -7.04
C HIS A 58 -32.85 6.97 -5.94
N LYS A 59 -33.86 7.64 -5.38
CA LYS A 59 -33.68 8.58 -4.28
C LYS A 59 -33.06 7.89 -3.07
N ASP A 60 -32.27 8.65 -2.32
CA ASP A 60 -31.71 8.19 -1.05
C ASP A 60 -32.83 7.76 -0.09
N GLY A 61 -32.63 6.66 0.62
CA GLY A 61 -33.63 6.04 1.50
C GLY A 61 -34.57 5.04 0.84
N MET A 62 -34.57 4.90 -0.50
CA MET A 62 -35.36 3.85 -1.17
C MET A 62 -34.89 2.44 -0.76
N PRO A 63 -35.80 1.51 -0.43
CA PRO A 63 -35.41 0.15 -0.05
C PRO A 63 -34.76 -0.60 -1.22
N CYS A 64 -33.73 -1.39 -0.91
CA CYS A 64 -33.02 -2.23 -1.87
C CYS A 64 -32.58 -3.55 -1.21
N MET A 65 -32.15 -4.52 -2.00
CA MET A 65 -31.73 -5.84 -1.54
C MET A 65 -30.27 -6.09 -1.87
N LEU A 66 -29.49 -6.48 -0.86
CA LEU A 66 -28.12 -6.92 -1.04
C LEU A 66 -28.11 -8.36 -1.55
N TRP A 67 -27.43 -8.61 -2.68
CA TRP A 67 -27.32 -9.92 -3.30
C TRP A 67 -26.89 -11.03 -2.32
N ARG A 68 -25.99 -10.72 -1.38
CA ARG A 68 -25.46 -11.70 -0.42
C ARG A 68 -26.39 -12.00 0.75
N ASN A 69 -27.30 -11.10 1.11
CA ASN A 69 -28.15 -11.20 2.30
C ASN A 69 -29.54 -10.56 2.02
N PRO A 70 -30.43 -11.24 1.29
CA PRO A 70 -31.72 -10.66 0.88
C PRO A 70 -32.69 -10.40 2.05
N MET A 71 -32.42 -10.96 3.24
CA MET A 71 -33.23 -10.71 4.44
C MET A 71 -32.85 -9.44 5.21
N ARG A 72 -31.71 -8.82 4.93
CA ARG A 72 -31.28 -7.61 5.64
C ARG A 72 -31.91 -6.37 5.03
N ARG A 73 -32.33 -5.44 5.90
CA ARG A 73 -32.79 -4.12 5.46
C ARG A 73 -31.62 -3.35 4.88
N ALA A 74 -31.84 -2.81 3.68
CA ALA A 74 -30.89 -1.98 2.97
C ALA A 74 -31.63 -0.88 2.21
N GLN A 75 -30.93 0.22 2.00
CA GLN A 75 -31.47 1.40 1.35
C GLN A 75 -30.48 1.98 0.35
N CYS A 76 -30.99 2.75 -0.59
CA CYS A 76 -30.17 3.48 -1.55
C CYS A 76 -29.50 4.68 -0.87
N LEU A 77 -28.20 4.82 -1.09
CA LEU A 77 -27.42 6.00 -0.72
C LEU A 77 -26.47 6.33 -1.87
N ARG A 78 -26.68 7.49 -2.52
CA ARG A 78 -25.87 7.98 -3.64
C ARG A 78 -25.70 6.95 -4.76
N GLY A 79 -26.77 6.23 -5.09
CA GLY A 79 -26.77 5.21 -6.15
C GLY A 79 -26.18 3.85 -5.76
N VAL A 80 -25.85 3.62 -4.48
CA VAL A 80 -25.37 2.33 -3.96
C VAL A 80 -26.36 1.78 -2.93
N CYS A 81 -26.63 0.46 -2.97
CA CYS A 81 -27.44 -0.21 -1.96
C CYS A 81 -26.57 -0.49 -0.71
N VAL A 82 -26.91 0.14 0.42
CA VAL A 82 -26.18 0.03 1.70
C VAL A 82 -27.09 -0.56 2.77
N SER A 83 -26.58 -1.46 3.62
CA SER A 83 -27.38 -2.03 4.71
C SER A 83 -27.65 -0.97 5.79
N GLU A 84 -28.86 -0.97 6.36
CA GLU A 84 -29.21 -0.10 7.50
C GLU A 84 -28.34 -0.38 8.73
N ASP A 85 -27.89 -1.63 8.91
CA ASP A 85 -26.96 -2.03 9.98
C ASP A 85 -25.56 -1.39 9.82
N THR A 86 -25.26 -0.81 8.65
CA THR A 86 -24.04 -0.05 8.34
C THR A 86 -24.23 1.46 8.50
N GLY A 87 -25.34 1.91 9.10
CA GLY A 87 -25.44 3.26 9.63
C GLY A 87 -24.33 3.49 10.66
N PRO A 88 -23.78 4.72 10.77
CA PRO A 88 -22.71 5.00 11.71
C PRO A 88 -23.25 4.76 13.13
N SER A 89 -22.79 3.68 13.76
CA SER A 89 -22.85 3.56 15.22
C SER A 89 -22.13 4.77 15.78
N ALA A 90 -22.90 5.77 16.23
CA ALA A 90 -22.40 7.04 16.75
C ALA A 90 -21.50 6.87 18.00
N ASN A 91 -21.30 5.64 18.48
CA ASN A 91 -20.49 5.33 19.66
C ASN A 91 -19.24 4.49 19.37
N THR A 92 -18.87 4.26 18.10
CA THR A 92 -17.59 3.60 17.78
C THR A 92 -16.71 4.58 17.04
N THR A 93 -15.68 5.07 17.73
CA THR A 93 -14.55 5.81 17.17
C THR A 93 -13.67 4.91 16.28
N ASP A 94 -14.27 3.98 15.55
CA ASP A 94 -13.57 3.10 14.62
C ASP A 94 -13.51 3.79 13.27
N ARG A 95 -12.33 4.38 13.04
CA ARG A 95 -11.91 4.93 11.75
C ARG A 95 -12.40 4.00 10.62
N PRO A 96 -12.97 4.53 9.52
CA PRO A 96 -13.30 3.70 8.37
C PRO A 96 -12.07 2.86 8.01
N PRO A 97 -12.23 1.59 7.58
CA PRO A 97 -11.10 0.76 7.18
C PRO A 97 -10.30 1.59 6.19
N GLN A 98 -9.11 2.03 6.59
CA GLN A 98 -8.30 2.95 5.80
C GLN A 98 -8.03 2.24 4.48
N PHE A 99 -8.74 2.65 3.43
CA PHE A 99 -8.55 2.10 2.09
C PHE A 99 -7.15 2.52 1.64
N VAL A 100 -6.19 1.61 1.78
CA VAL A 100 -4.83 1.85 1.32
C VAL A 100 -4.83 1.80 -0.20
N SER A 101 -4.61 2.95 -0.82
CA SER A 101 -4.52 3.10 -2.27
C SER A 101 -3.32 2.33 -2.84
N CYS A 102 -3.46 1.87 -4.08
CA CYS A 102 -2.40 1.16 -4.82
C CYS A 102 -1.43 2.14 -5.51
N ASP A 103 -0.97 3.17 -4.81
CA ASP A 103 -0.12 4.26 -5.34
C ASP A 103 1.39 4.07 -5.12
N GLY A 104 1.80 3.00 -4.42
CA GLY A 104 3.19 2.71 -4.11
C GLY A 104 3.75 3.50 -2.92
N GLU A 105 2.95 4.35 -2.27
CA GLU A 105 3.44 5.23 -1.21
C GLU A 105 3.39 4.57 0.17
N TYR A 106 4.52 4.60 0.86
CA TYR A 106 4.61 4.19 2.25
C TYR A 106 4.18 5.33 3.18
N ARG A 107 3.21 5.06 4.06
CA ARG A 107 2.57 6.06 4.93
C ARG A 107 2.88 5.88 6.42
N GLY A 108 3.77 4.95 6.77
CA GLY A 108 4.25 4.83 8.15
C GLY A 108 5.20 5.98 8.49
N LYS A 109 5.42 6.21 9.79
CA LYS A 109 6.26 7.33 10.25
C LYS A 109 7.75 6.99 10.31
N GLY A 110 8.11 5.70 10.34
CA GLY A 110 9.49 5.19 10.33
C GLY A 110 9.87 4.46 9.04
N TYR A 111 10.83 3.54 9.12
CA TYR A 111 11.20 2.68 7.99
C TYR A 111 10.09 1.66 7.66
N ALA A 112 9.90 1.37 6.37
CA ALA A 112 9.00 0.31 5.94
C ALA A 112 9.52 -1.08 6.39
N PRO A 113 8.72 -1.92 7.07
CA PRO A 113 9.17 -3.24 7.54
C PRO A 113 9.33 -4.25 6.39
N ASN A 114 8.73 -3.96 5.24
CA ASN A 114 8.81 -4.74 4.02
C ASN A 114 8.70 -3.82 2.80
N CYS A 115 8.97 -4.37 1.61
CA CYS A 115 8.88 -3.62 0.36
C CYS A 115 7.62 -3.95 -0.46
N ARG A 116 6.65 -4.63 0.17
CA ARG A 116 5.41 -5.09 -0.46
C ARG A 116 4.25 -4.87 0.48
N TYR A 117 3.15 -4.34 -0.03
CA TYR A 117 1.99 -4.04 0.78
C TYR A 117 0.70 -4.43 0.07
N THR A 118 -0.33 -4.69 0.88
CA THR A 118 -1.66 -4.99 0.36
C THR A 118 -2.43 -3.69 0.21
N CYS A 119 -2.89 -3.42 -1.00
CA CYS A 119 -3.70 -2.26 -1.34
C CYS A 119 -5.09 -2.69 -1.83
N THR A 120 -6.03 -1.75 -1.91
CA THR A 120 -7.39 -1.99 -2.39
C THR A 120 -7.64 -1.26 -3.70
N LEU A 121 -8.08 -1.99 -4.72
CA LEU A 121 -8.44 -1.45 -6.03
C LEU A 121 -9.81 -0.74 -5.99
N PRO A 122 -10.15 0.12 -6.98
CA PRO A 122 -11.44 0.81 -7.03
C PRO A 122 -12.66 -0.11 -7.01
N ASN A 123 -12.49 -1.37 -7.45
CA ASN A 123 -13.54 -2.41 -7.42
C ASN A 123 -13.59 -3.19 -6.09
N GLY A 124 -12.89 -2.74 -5.05
CA GLY A 124 -12.85 -3.37 -3.72
C GLY A 124 -11.94 -4.60 -3.61
N ARG A 125 -11.29 -5.05 -4.70
CA ARG A 125 -10.37 -6.21 -4.64
C ARG A 125 -9.05 -5.81 -3.99
N ARG A 126 -8.52 -6.70 -3.14
CA ARG A 126 -7.18 -6.55 -2.55
C ARG A 126 -6.11 -7.03 -3.53
N LYS A 127 -5.00 -6.30 -3.62
CA LYS A 127 -3.84 -6.64 -4.45
C LYS A 127 -2.57 -6.46 -3.62
N LEU A 128 -1.68 -7.46 -3.67
CA LEU A 128 -0.33 -7.32 -3.17
C LEU A 128 0.51 -6.58 -4.23
N THR A 129 1.07 -5.44 -3.87
CA THR A 129 1.90 -4.60 -4.75
C THR A 129 3.20 -4.20 -4.05
N ASN A 130 4.14 -3.65 -4.80
CA ASN A 130 5.41 -3.17 -4.26
C ASN A 130 5.30 -1.69 -3.88
N TYR A 131 6.04 -1.27 -2.85
CA TYR A 131 6.30 0.15 -2.65
C TYR A 131 7.14 0.71 -3.82
N ALA A 132 7.09 2.04 -3.97
CA ALA A 132 7.89 2.75 -4.95
C ALA A 132 9.39 2.45 -4.79
N LEU A 133 10.12 2.52 -5.91
CA LEU A 133 11.57 2.31 -5.88
C LEU A 133 12.22 3.43 -5.05
N GLY A 134 13.13 3.05 -4.16
CA GLY A 134 13.80 4.00 -3.27
C GLY A 134 13.09 4.25 -1.95
N THR A 135 11.89 3.70 -1.71
CA THR A 135 11.24 3.77 -0.39
C THR A 135 12.17 3.22 0.69
N PRO A 136 12.50 3.98 1.75
CA PRO A 136 13.39 3.48 2.79
C PRO A 136 12.75 2.34 3.57
N CYS A 137 13.51 1.28 3.82
CA CYS A 137 13.03 0.06 4.46
C CYS A 137 13.98 -0.45 5.54
N MET A 138 13.46 -1.27 6.44
CA MET A 138 14.20 -1.98 7.47
C MET A 138 14.00 -3.49 7.28
N PRO A 139 15.05 -4.27 7.01
CA PRO A 139 14.91 -5.72 6.93
C PRO A 139 14.65 -6.29 8.32
N LEU A 140 13.52 -6.97 8.48
CA LEU A 140 13.11 -7.63 9.72
C LEU A 140 13.15 -9.15 9.56
N ASN A 141 13.48 -9.85 10.65
CA ASN A 141 13.31 -11.30 10.75
C ASN A 141 11.85 -11.67 11.10
N GLU A 142 11.57 -12.97 11.21
CA GLU A 142 10.23 -13.49 11.53
C GLU A 142 9.67 -12.99 12.87
N ASN A 143 10.57 -12.65 13.82
CA ASN A 143 10.22 -12.11 15.13
C ASN A 143 10.02 -10.57 15.11
N GLY A 144 10.05 -9.94 13.93
CA GLY A 144 9.96 -8.48 13.79
C GLY A 144 11.18 -7.72 14.31
N GLN A 145 12.28 -8.42 14.61
CA GLN A 145 13.55 -7.82 14.99
C GLN A 145 14.36 -7.48 13.75
N ARG A 146 15.20 -6.46 13.86
CA ARG A 146 16.09 -6.04 12.78
C ARG A 146 17.05 -7.17 12.40
N ALA A 147 17.09 -7.53 11.11
CA ALA A 147 17.99 -8.52 10.55
C ALA A 147 19.26 -7.92 9.90
N GLY A 148 19.32 -6.59 9.71
CA GLY A 148 20.43 -5.92 9.04
C GLY A 148 20.32 -4.40 9.05
N ASN A 149 21.11 -3.72 8.23
CA ASN A 149 21.03 -2.26 8.09
C ASN A 149 19.76 -1.85 7.35
N ALA A 150 19.29 -0.62 7.61
CA ALA A 150 18.26 -0.01 6.79
C ALA A 150 18.71 0.03 5.33
N GLY A 151 17.74 0.11 4.43
CA GLY A 151 17.96 0.02 3.01
C GLY A 151 16.94 0.81 2.21
N ILE A 152 16.86 0.51 0.92
CA ILE A 152 15.78 0.98 0.05
C ILE A 152 15.07 -0.18 -0.64
N CYS A 153 13.80 0.03 -0.93
CA CYS A 153 13.00 -0.89 -1.71
C CYS A 153 13.39 -0.87 -3.18
N TYR A 154 13.66 -2.06 -3.71
CA TYR A 154 13.94 -2.29 -5.12
C TYR A 154 13.30 -3.62 -5.53
N PHE A 155 12.39 -3.58 -6.51
CA PHE A 155 11.61 -4.74 -6.96
C PHE A 155 10.99 -5.59 -5.83
N GLY A 156 10.41 -4.93 -4.82
CA GLY A 156 9.73 -5.60 -3.72
C GLY A 156 10.65 -6.25 -2.68
N LYS A 157 11.97 -6.01 -2.76
CA LYS A 157 12.97 -6.44 -1.77
C LYS A 157 13.65 -5.23 -1.12
N CYS A 158 14.02 -5.37 0.15
CA CYS A 158 14.79 -4.35 0.85
C CYS A 158 16.28 -4.60 0.63
N HIS A 159 16.97 -3.68 -0.05
CA HIS A 159 18.42 -3.75 -0.26
C HIS A 159 19.14 -2.92 0.80
N PRO A 160 19.95 -3.54 1.68
CA PRO A 160 20.55 -2.85 2.82
C PRO A 160 21.68 -1.90 2.41
N TYR A 161 21.92 -0.89 3.25
CA TYR A 161 22.85 0.21 3.01
C TYR A 161 24.27 -0.24 2.61
N ASP A 162 24.83 -1.22 3.31
CA ASP A 162 26.19 -1.72 3.11
C ASP A 162 26.41 -2.34 1.72
N GLN A 163 25.35 -2.87 1.09
CA GLN A 163 25.41 -3.36 -0.29
C GLN A 163 25.32 -2.22 -1.30
N LEU A 164 24.67 -1.13 -0.92
CA LEU A 164 24.38 0.00 -1.80
C LEU A 164 25.50 1.04 -1.79
N GLU A 165 26.08 1.34 -0.64
CA GLU A 165 27.10 2.38 -0.45
C GLU A 165 28.34 2.11 -1.32
N ARG A 166 28.73 0.84 -1.46
CA ARG A 166 29.83 0.41 -2.34
C ARG A 166 29.60 0.75 -3.82
N ARG A 167 28.34 0.78 -4.25
CA ARG A 167 27.95 1.01 -5.65
C ARG A 167 27.50 2.45 -5.91
N PHE A 168 27.00 3.13 -4.89
CA PHE A 168 26.36 4.44 -4.97
C PHE A 168 26.84 5.34 -3.83
N PRO A 169 27.88 6.17 -4.02
CA PRO A 169 28.51 6.94 -2.96
C PRO A 169 27.60 8.00 -2.28
N ASN A 170 26.46 8.30 -2.87
CA ASN A 170 25.48 9.28 -2.35
C ASN A 170 24.18 8.62 -1.83
N ILE A 171 24.18 7.31 -1.61
CA ILE A 171 22.96 6.58 -1.22
C ILE A 171 22.54 6.85 0.23
N THR A 172 23.45 7.29 1.10
CA THR A 172 23.19 7.56 2.52
C THR A 172 22.01 8.48 2.72
N LYS A 173 21.91 9.57 1.95
CA LYS A 173 20.78 10.53 2.06
C LYS A 173 19.44 9.91 1.67
N LYS A 174 19.43 8.87 0.82
CA LYS A 174 18.21 8.15 0.44
C LYS A 174 17.82 7.09 1.47
N VAL A 175 18.79 6.38 2.03
CA VAL A 175 18.53 5.35 3.07
C VAL A 175 18.26 5.99 4.42
N HIS A 176 18.89 7.11 4.75
CA HIS A 176 18.80 7.78 6.04
C HIS A 176 18.31 9.22 5.86
N PRO A 177 17.05 9.42 5.43
CA PRO A 177 16.49 10.76 5.29
C PRO A 177 16.30 11.40 6.67
N ALA A 178 16.48 12.72 6.78
CA ALA A 178 16.45 13.42 8.08
C ALA A 178 15.16 13.19 8.89
N VAL A 179 14.03 12.97 8.20
CA VAL A 179 12.72 12.70 8.82
C VAL A 179 12.69 11.45 9.70
N TYR A 180 13.60 10.49 9.48
CA TYR A 180 13.71 9.26 10.26
C TYR A 180 14.79 9.31 11.34
N ARG A 181 15.48 10.46 11.49
CA ARG A 181 16.48 10.67 12.55
C ARG A 181 15.80 11.02 13.87
N LYS A 182 15.29 10.01 14.57
CA LYS A 182 14.57 10.17 15.85
C LYS A 182 15.22 9.46 17.02
N CYS A 183 16.20 8.59 16.77
CA CYS A 183 16.86 7.91 17.87
C CYS A 183 17.80 8.88 18.60
N PRO A 184 17.88 8.79 19.94
CA PRO A 184 18.79 9.62 20.71
C PRO A 184 20.24 9.31 20.34
N LEU A 185 21.14 10.27 20.60
CA LEU A 185 22.57 10.04 20.49
C LEU A 185 22.96 8.87 21.41
N LYS A 186 23.83 7.98 20.93
CA LYS A 186 24.25 6.79 21.67
C LYS A 186 25.77 6.77 21.81
N GLU A 187 26.24 6.46 23.00
CA GLU A 187 27.66 6.19 23.25
C GLU A 187 27.95 4.69 23.15
N ASN A 188 29.11 4.35 22.60
CA ASN A 188 29.58 2.98 22.46
C ASN A 188 30.44 2.57 23.66
N TYR A 189 29.80 2.17 24.75
CA TYR A 189 30.49 1.73 25.97
C TYR A 189 31.14 0.35 25.86
N ALA A 190 30.80 -0.43 24.84
CA ALA A 190 31.31 -1.80 24.67
C ALA A 190 32.79 -1.85 24.23
N LYS A 191 33.42 -0.70 23.93
CA LYS A 191 34.81 -0.59 23.44
C LYS A 191 35.11 -1.44 22.20
N ILE A 192 34.07 -1.78 21.41
CA ILE A 192 34.19 -2.47 20.13
C ILE A 192 34.27 -1.45 18.99
N VAL A 193 34.96 -1.79 17.91
CA VAL A 193 34.98 -0.95 16.70
C VAL A 193 33.63 -1.04 16.01
N LEU A 194 33.00 0.11 15.76
CA LEU A 194 31.72 0.20 15.08
C LEU A 194 31.90 0.03 13.56
N TRP A 195 31.07 -0.83 12.96
CA TRP A 195 31.01 -0.96 11.50
C TRP A 195 30.34 0.25 10.83
N SER A 196 29.47 0.96 11.56
CA SER A 196 28.79 2.17 11.09
C SER A 196 28.58 3.12 12.26
N CYS A 197 28.64 4.41 11.97
CA CYS A 197 28.33 5.47 12.94
C CYS A 197 26.83 5.78 13.06
N ILE A 198 26.00 4.96 12.41
CA ILE A 198 24.55 5.00 12.47
C ILE A 198 24.07 3.83 13.33
N HIS A 199 23.13 4.09 14.24
CA HIS A 199 22.39 3.05 14.96
C HIS A 199 20.90 3.14 14.68
N TYR A 200 20.19 2.09 15.10
CA TYR A 200 18.74 1.98 14.92
C TYR A 200 18.07 1.73 16.26
N CYS A 201 16.88 2.31 16.43
CA CYS A 201 16.04 2.14 17.59
C CYS A 201 14.58 1.94 17.17
N LYS A 202 13.79 1.32 18.05
CA LYS A 202 12.35 1.15 17.87
C LYS A 202 11.62 2.15 18.77
N ILE A 203 10.73 2.97 18.20
CA ILE A 203 9.89 3.95 18.92
C ILE A 203 8.45 3.72 18.48
N GLN A 204 7.54 3.42 19.42
CA GLN A 204 6.13 3.15 19.12
C GLN A 204 5.95 2.13 17.97
N ASP A 205 6.68 1.01 18.05
CA ASP A 205 6.71 -0.06 17.05
C ASP A 205 7.28 0.25 15.66
N GLU A 206 7.75 1.47 15.43
CA GLU A 206 8.42 1.85 14.18
C GLU A 206 9.93 1.97 14.36
N TRP A 207 10.67 1.65 13.30
CA TRP A 207 12.12 1.75 13.28
C TRP A 207 12.56 3.13 12.82
N PHE A 208 13.54 3.68 13.52
CA PHE A 208 14.20 4.96 13.23
C PHE A 208 15.72 4.77 13.28
N TYR A 209 16.46 5.80 12.87
CA TYR A 209 17.91 5.83 13.05
C TYR A 209 18.36 7.01 13.91
N GLY A 210 19.58 6.91 14.39
CA GLY A 210 20.32 7.98 15.05
C GLY A 210 21.82 7.77 14.88
N TYR A 211 22.60 8.64 15.51
CA TYR A 211 24.05 8.60 15.41
C TYR A 211 24.68 8.16 16.72
N TYR A 212 25.85 7.55 16.58
CA TYR A 212 26.77 7.45 17.70
C TYR A 212 27.40 8.82 18.01
N GLY A 213 27.78 9.03 19.26
CA GLY A 213 28.43 10.25 19.70
C GLY A 213 29.78 10.49 19.04
N SER A 214 30.31 11.71 19.21
CA SER A 214 31.62 12.10 18.68
C SER A 214 32.78 11.88 19.65
N GLY A 215 32.52 11.28 20.81
CA GLY A 215 33.52 10.97 21.81
C GLY A 215 34.53 9.90 21.38
N THR A 216 35.62 9.78 22.14
CA THR A 216 36.71 8.83 21.91
C THR A 216 36.29 7.36 21.98
N ASN A 217 35.16 7.06 22.62
CA ASN A 217 34.61 5.70 22.75
C ASN A 217 33.91 5.19 21.47
N ASN A 218 33.58 6.08 20.54
CA ASN A 218 32.83 5.73 19.32
C ASN A 218 33.79 5.47 18.15
N ALA A 219 34.76 4.58 18.36
CA ALA A 219 35.67 4.15 17.31
C ALA A 219 34.89 3.44 16.19
N CYS A 220 35.26 3.69 14.93
CA CYS A 220 34.64 3.11 13.75
C CYS A 220 35.67 2.66 12.72
N GLN A 221 35.28 1.77 11.81
CA GLN A 221 36.13 1.35 10.71
C GLN A 221 36.00 2.33 9.53
N LEU A 222 37.12 2.89 9.08
CA LEU A 222 37.14 3.64 7.82
C LEU A 222 37.02 2.65 6.68
N PHE A 223 36.03 2.82 5.80
CA PHE A 223 35.85 2.03 4.57
C PHE A 223 36.91 2.35 3.50
N ARG A 224 38.19 2.28 3.86
CA ARG A 224 39.35 2.33 2.95
C ARG A 224 40.22 1.10 3.22
N GLU A 225 40.88 0.60 2.17
CA GLU A 225 41.62 -0.66 2.14
C GLU A 225 42.68 -0.83 3.26
N ASP A 226 43.06 0.25 3.93
CA ASP A 226 44.10 0.29 4.97
C ASP A 226 43.65 -0.17 6.38
N ASN A 227 42.39 -0.60 6.59
CA ASN A 227 41.86 -0.97 7.91
C ASN A 227 42.07 0.08 9.02
N ARG A 228 42.23 1.36 8.65
CA ARG A 228 42.42 2.43 9.63
C ARG A 228 41.17 2.62 10.46
N LEU A 229 41.37 2.82 11.76
CA LEU A 229 40.30 3.18 12.67
C LEU A 229 40.07 4.70 12.61
N GLY A 230 38.83 5.08 12.79
CA GLY A 230 38.38 6.45 12.96
C GLY A 230 37.44 6.58 14.16
N TRP A 231 36.78 7.72 14.24
CA TRP A 231 35.76 8.04 15.23
C TRP A 231 34.51 8.57 14.56
N CYS A 232 33.37 8.24 15.15
CA CYS A 232 32.10 8.71 14.65
C CYS A 232 31.96 10.23 14.80
N CYS A 233 31.36 10.85 13.80
CA CYS A 233 30.93 12.23 13.83
C CYS A 233 29.73 12.37 12.91
N ASP A 234 28.57 12.78 13.45
CA ASP A 234 27.33 13.00 12.69
C ASP A 234 26.96 11.87 11.70
N GLY A 235 27.17 10.62 12.13
CA GLY A 235 26.87 9.43 11.33
C GLY A 235 27.94 9.01 10.32
N SER A 236 29.07 9.74 10.25
CA SER A 236 30.22 9.43 9.39
C SER A 236 31.45 9.03 10.21
N CYS A 237 32.36 8.25 9.62
CA CYS A 237 33.60 7.84 10.26
C CYS A 237 34.76 8.76 9.84
N HIS A 238 35.43 9.39 10.80
CA HIS A 238 36.49 10.38 10.57
C HIS A 238 37.81 9.98 11.24
N LEU A 239 38.94 10.49 10.74
CA LEU A 239 40.28 10.18 11.29
C LEU A 239 40.55 10.81 12.67
N ARG A 240 39.76 11.78 13.12
CA ARG A 240 39.96 12.47 14.40
C ARG A 240 38.70 12.33 15.25
N PRO A 241 38.83 12.14 16.58
CA PRO A 241 37.70 12.20 17.50
C PRO A 241 37.13 13.63 17.58
N HIS A 242 35.99 13.78 18.23
CA HIS A 242 35.33 15.08 18.47
C HIS A 242 35.09 15.88 17.18
N CYS A 243 34.87 15.21 16.06
CA CYS A 243 34.71 15.85 14.75
C CYS A 243 35.92 16.73 14.36
N GLY A 244 37.11 16.47 14.91
CA GLY A 244 38.31 17.28 14.69
C GLY A 244 38.38 18.58 15.49
N GLN A 245 37.52 18.76 16.51
CA GLN A 245 37.61 19.85 17.47
C GLN A 245 38.66 19.51 18.53
N ASP A 246 39.63 20.39 18.73
CA ASP A 246 40.62 20.25 19.80
C ASP A 246 39.95 20.57 21.15
N LEU A 247 40.04 19.66 22.12
CA LEU A 247 39.42 19.76 23.45
C LEU A 247 40.09 20.82 24.38
N GLU A 248 40.79 21.83 23.85
CA GLU A 248 41.66 22.70 24.65
C GLU A 248 40.99 23.90 25.36
N ASP A 249 39.70 24.17 25.18
CA ASP A 249 39.07 25.41 25.70
C ASP A 249 38.10 25.23 26.89
N THR A 250 38.37 24.31 27.83
CA THR A 250 37.58 24.24 29.10
C THR A 250 38.35 24.39 30.39
N ASN A 251 39.67 24.60 30.36
CA ASN A 251 40.49 24.81 31.57
C ASN A 251 41.14 26.20 31.70
N ARG A 252 40.69 27.21 30.92
CA ARG A 252 41.17 28.60 31.02
C ARG A 252 40.09 29.62 31.42
N VAL A 253 39.23 29.27 32.36
CA VAL A 253 38.49 30.27 33.16
C VAL A 253 38.50 29.80 34.61
N GLY A 254 39.51 30.22 35.36
CA GLY A 254 39.64 29.83 36.78
C GLY A 254 41.05 29.92 37.33
N LYS A 255 41.76 31.02 37.08
CA LYS A 255 42.81 31.53 37.97
C LYS A 255 42.71 33.04 38.01
#